data_AF-A0A7C5I6V1-F1
#
_entry.id   AF-A0A7C5I6V1-F1
#
_cell.length_a   1.000
_cell.length_b   1.000
_cell.length_c   1.000
_cell.angle_alpha   90.00
_cell.angle_beta   90.00
_cell.angle_gamma   90.00
#
_symmetry.space_group_name_H-M   'P 1'
#
loop_
_entity.id
_entity.type
_entity.pdbx_description
1 polymer ?
#
loop_
_entity_poly.entity_id
_entity_poly.type
_entity_poly.pdbx_seq_one_letter_code
_entity_poly.pdbx_strand_id
1 'polypeptide(L)' 'METPAALGFSMPAEWEPHEATWLAWPHNPADWPDKLDTIRWVYAEMARKLAPGEIVRMMVRSAAEEQMARRYLQRAGAD' A
#
# COMPACT_ATOMS: atom_id res chain seq x y z
N MET A 1 -8.73 -20.43 -25.67
CA MET A 1 -8.59 -19.31 -24.71
C MET A 1 -7.37 -18.53 -25.16
N GLU A 2 -7.54 -17.26 -25.51
CA GLU A 2 -6.45 -16.42 -25.99
C GLU A 2 -5.59 -15.95 -24.81
N THR A 3 -4.28 -15.87 -25.00
CA THR A 3 -3.34 -15.39 -23.97
C THR A 3 -3.28 -13.85 -23.98
N PRO A 4 -2.86 -13.18 -22.89
CA PRO A 4 -2.66 -11.73 -22.89
C PRO A 4 -1.74 -11.25 -24.01
N ALA A 5 -0.67 -11.99 -24.28
CA ALA A 5 0.26 -11.70 -25.37
C ALA A 5 -0.40 -11.80 -26.76
N ALA A 6 -1.28 -12.78 -26.98
CA ALA A 6 -2.04 -12.91 -28.23
C ALA A 6 -3.02 -11.74 -28.45
N LEU A 7 -3.48 -11.11 -27.37
CA LEU A 7 -4.33 -9.93 -27.37
C LEU A 7 -3.54 -8.60 -27.40
N GLY A 8 -2.20 -8.65 -27.47
CA GLY A 8 -1.33 -7.46 -27.53
C GLY A 8 -1.00 -6.80 -26.20
N PHE A 9 -1.29 -7.46 -25.07
CA PHE A 9 -0.90 -6.97 -23.73
C PHE A 9 0.47 -7.50 -23.31
N SER A 10 1.19 -6.67 -22.56
CA SER A 10 2.42 -7.04 -21.85
C SER A 10 2.35 -6.55 -20.40
N MET A 11 3.08 -7.22 -19.51
CA MET A 11 3.35 -6.69 -18.18
C MET A 11 4.51 -5.69 -18.32
N PRO A 12 4.31 -4.40 -18.02
CA PRO A 12 5.39 -3.43 -18.05
C PRO A 12 6.42 -3.77 -16.97
N ALA A 13 7.65 -3.29 -17.16
CA ALA A 13 8.67 -3.42 -16.14
C ALA A 13 8.37 -2.49 -14.94
N GLU A 14 8.84 -2.84 -13.75
CA GLU A 14 8.59 -2.09 -12.51
C GLU A 14 9.23 -0.69 -12.49
N TRP A 15 10.16 -0.39 -13.40
CA TRP A 15 10.75 0.95 -13.51
C TRP A 15 10.04 1.85 -14.52
N GLU A 16 9.02 1.34 -15.20
CA GLU A 16 8.19 2.16 -16.09
C GLU A 16 7.26 3.08 -15.26
N PRO A 17 6.77 4.20 -15.83
CA PRO A 17 5.93 5.13 -15.09
C PRO A 17 4.70 4.46 -14.46
N HIS A 18 4.53 4.66 -13.16
CA HIS A 18 3.40 4.17 -12.41
C HIS A 18 2.30 5.22 -12.27
N GLU A 19 1.04 4.77 -12.30
CA GLU A 19 -0.08 5.62 -11.84
C GLU A 19 -0.15 5.63 -10.31
N ALA A 20 0.07 4.48 -9.67
CA ALA A 20 -0.03 4.32 -8.24
C ALA A 20 0.68 3.05 -7.73
N THR A 21 1.07 3.09 -6.47
CA THR A 21 1.42 1.90 -5.67
C THR A 21 0.28 1.53 -4.74
N TRP A 22 -0.09 0.25 -4.74
CA TRP A 22 -1.10 -0.31 -3.86
C TRP A 22 -0.45 -1.02 -2.67
N LEU A 23 -0.86 -0.66 -1.45
CA LEU A 23 -0.41 -1.29 -0.20
C LEU A 23 -1.62 -1.87 0.54
N ALA A 24 -1.47 -3.04 1.16
CA ALA A 24 -2.51 -3.63 2.00
C ALA A 24 -2.21 -3.37 3.48
N TRP A 25 -3.12 -2.73 4.20
CA TRP A 25 -2.91 -2.34 5.59
C TRP A 25 -2.62 -3.57 6.48
N PRO A 26 -1.55 -3.54 7.31
CA PRO A 26 -1.19 -4.66 8.16
C PRO A 26 -2.22 -4.80 9.29
N HIS A 27 -2.92 -5.94 9.26
CA HIS A 27 -4.09 -6.17 10.11
C HIS A 27 -4.06 -7.48 10.87
N ASN A 28 -3.25 -8.46 10.45
CA ASN A 28 -3.18 -9.78 11.05
C ASN A 28 -2.04 -9.86 12.08
N PRO A 29 -2.32 -10.01 13.39
CA PRO A 29 -1.29 -10.12 14.41
C PRO A 29 -0.39 -11.35 14.25
N ALA A 30 -0.88 -12.43 13.63
CA ALA A 30 -0.11 -13.66 13.46
C ALA A 30 1.08 -13.49 12.50
N ASP A 31 0.96 -12.58 11.53
CA ASP A 31 2.07 -12.24 10.62
C ASP A 31 3.15 -11.41 11.36
N TRP A 32 2.77 -10.72 12.45
CA TRP A 32 3.62 -9.80 13.22
C TRP A 32 3.43 -9.96 14.74
N PRO A 33 3.84 -11.09 15.34
CA PRO A 33 3.66 -11.32 16.78
C PRO A 33 4.28 -10.18 17.61
N ASP A 34 3.46 -9.58 18.48
CA ASP A 34 3.80 -8.45 19.35
C ASP A 34 4.32 -7.18 18.64
N LYS A 35 4.15 -7.09 17.32
CA LYS A 35 4.73 -6.02 16.48
C LYS A 35 3.72 -5.35 15.56
N LEU A 36 2.43 -5.60 15.73
CA LEU A 36 1.41 -5.10 14.81
C LEU A 36 1.39 -3.56 14.72
N ASP A 37 1.58 -2.86 15.84
CA ASP A 37 1.65 -1.39 15.80
C ASP A 37 2.97 -0.88 15.21
N THR A 38 4.09 -1.60 15.42
CA THR A 38 5.37 -1.30 14.79
C THR A 38 5.27 -1.40 13.26
N ILE A 39 4.69 -2.47 12.74
CA ILE A 39 4.55 -2.63 11.28
C ILE A 39 3.57 -1.61 10.69
N ARG A 40 2.50 -1.22 11.41
CA ARG A 40 1.60 -0.14 10.99
C ARG A 40 2.34 1.19 10.82
N TRP A 41 3.28 1.48 11.72
CA TRP A 41 4.15 2.66 11.58
C TRP A 41 5.08 2.54 10.36
N VAL A 42 5.67 1.37 10.12
CA VAL A 42 6.50 1.13 8.91
C VAL A 42 5.70 1.36 7.63
N TYR A 43 4.46 0.88 7.55
CA TYR A 43 3.59 1.11 6.39
C TYR A 43 3.28 2.60 6.18
N ALA A 44 3.11 3.37 7.26
CA ALA A 44 2.93 4.81 7.15
C ALA A 44 4.20 5.50 6.63
N GLU A 45 5.38 5.07 7.06
CA GLU A 45 6.65 5.57 6.51
C GLU A 45 6.85 5.18 5.03
N MET A 46 6.46 3.98 4.63
CA MET A 46 6.46 3.58 3.21
C MET A 46 5.58 4.52 2.39
N ALA A 47 4.34 4.76 2.84
CA ALA A 47 3.43 5.69 2.16
C ALA A 47 4.03 7.10 2.06
N ARG A 48 4.63 7.61 3.14
CA ARG A 48 5.31 8.92 3.17
C ARG A 48 6.43 9.03 2.14
N LYS A 49 7.17 7.96 1.91
CA LYS A 49 8.31 7.95 0.98
C LYS A 49 7.88 7.79 -0.47
N LEU A 50 6.77 7.11 -0.72
CA LEU A 50 6.22 6.89 -2.06
C LEU A 50 5.38 8.09 -2.54
N ALA A 51 4.63 8.72 -1.65
CA ALA A 51 3.69 9.80 -1.97
C ALA A 51 4.27 10.98 -2.78
N PRO A 52 5.56 11.39 -2.63
CA PRO A 52 6.14 12.42 -3.48
C PRO A 52 6.31 12.02 -4.95
N GLY A 53 6.40 10.72 -5.24
CA GLY A 53 6.63 10.19 -6.59
C GLY A 53 5.38 9.68 -7.29
N GLU A 54 4.42 9.14 -6.54
CA GLU A 54 3.23 8.50 -7.09
C GLU A 54 2.08 8.45 -6.09
N ILE A 55 0.87 8.12 -6.57
CA ILE A 55 -0.30 7.94 -5.71
C ILE A 55 -0.14 6.66 -4.88
N VAL A 56 -0.33 6.75 -3.57
CA VAL A 56 -0.40 5.57 -2.70
C VAL A 56 -1.85 5.21 -2.41
N ARG A 57 -2.26 3.99 -2.79
CA ARG A 57 -3.59 3.45 -2.51
C ARG A 57 -3.51 2.41 -1.40
N MET A 58 -3.96 2.77 -0.20
CA MET A 58 -3.99 1.89 0.96
C MET A 58 -5.31 1.13 1.05
N MET A 59 -5.26 -0.20 0.91
CA MET A 59 -6.40 -1.09 1.08
C MET A 59 -6.61 -1.43 2.57
N VAL A 60 -7.85 -1.30 3.03
CA VAL A 60 -8.29 -1.57 4.41
C VAL A 60 -9.56 -2.43 4.39
N ARG A 61 -9.83 -3.18 5.46
CA ARG A 61 -10.98 -4.11 5.48
C ARG A 61 -12.27 -3.47 5.97
N SER A 62 -12.20 -2.31 6.61
CA SER A 62 -13.36 -1.62 7.18
C SER A 62 -13.09 -0.13 7.39
N ALA A 63 -14.17 0.65 7.57
CA ALA A 63 -14.07 2.06 7.94
C ALA A 63 -13.35 2.30 9.28
N ALA A 64 -13.42 1.34 10.22
CA ALA A 64 -12.69 1.43 11.49
C ALA A 64 -11.17 1.30 11.27
N GLU A 65 -10.75 0.37 10.41
CA GLU A 65 -9.34 0.26 10.01
C GLU A 65 -8.89 1.47 9.19
N GLU A 66 -9.75 2.02 8.35
CA GLU A 66 -9.45 3.26 7.61
C GLU A 66 -9.11 4.41 8.57
N GLN A 67 -9.96 4.65 9.57
CA GLN A 67 -9.72 5.68 10.58
C GLN A 67 -8.41 5.44 11.34
N MET A 68 -8.09 4.19 11.64
CA MET A 68 -6.82 3.83 12.27
C MET A 68 -5.64 4.13 11.34
N ALA A 69 -5.68 3.66 10.10
CA ALA A 69 -4.64 3.90 9.10
C ALA A 69 -4.40 5.40 8.88
N ARG A 70 -5.46 6.20 8.78
CA ARG A 70 -5.37 7.67 8.67
C ARG A 70 -4.60 8.30 9.82
N ARG A 71 -4.81 7.86 11.06
CA ARG A 71 -4.06 8.37 12.22
C ARG A 71 -2.56 8.07 12.12
N TYR A 72 -2.20 6.88 11.64
CA TYR A 72 -0.80 6.51 11.42
C TYR A 72 -0.18 7.34 10.27
N LEU A 73 -0.90 7.50 9.16
CA LEU A 73 -0.46 8.30 8.01
C LEU A 73 -0.27 9.77 8.37
N GLN A 74 -1.23 10.38 9.08
CA GLN A 74 -1.12 11.75 9.58
C GLN A 74 0.09 11.93 10.51
N ARG A 75 0.32 10.97 11.41
CA ARG A 75 1.47 11.02 12.33
C ARG A 75 2.81 10.89 11.59
N ALA A 76 2.84 10.19 10.47
CA ALA A 76 4.01 10.12 9.60
C ALA A 76 4.15 11.39 8.72
N GLY A 77 3.08 12.15 8.48
CA GLY A 77 3.07 13.24 7.50
C GLY A 77 2.90 12.74 6.07
N ALA A 78 2.02 11.74 5.89
CA ALA A 78 1.71 11.07 4.63
C ALA A 78 0.21 11.16 4.28
N ASP A 79 -0.47 12.23 4.70
CA ASP A 79 -1.91 12.46 4.51
C ASP A 79 -2.26 13.27 3.25
#